data_AF-A0A4P9WQL6-F1
#
_entry.id   AF-A0A4P9WQL6-F1
#
_cell.length_a   1.000
_cell.length_b   1.000
_cell.length_c   1.000
_cell.angle_alpha   90.00
_cell.angle_beta   90.00
_cell.angle_gamma   90.00
#
_symmetry.space_group_name_H-M   'P 1'
#
loop_
_entity.id
_entity.type
_entity.pdbx_description
1 polymer ?
#
loop_
_entity_poly.entity_id
_entity_poly.type
_entity_poly.pdbx_seq_one_letter_code
_entity_poly.pdbx_strand_id
1 'polypeptide(L)'
;FRHGGDVAGLLSRLDYVAATGAKGVYIAGTPFENFPWDQHGYSPLDLTLLDRHLGSLEEWRALMTAIHARGMYVMMDMTVSTLSDLLAAEPYGNLSTPLNLKGYNLKWKSDLPSRRYADF
;
A
#
# COMPACT_ATOMS: atom_id res chain seq x y z
N PHE A 1 11.54 -5.78 3.65
CA PHE A 1 12.02 -5.92 2.26
C PHE A 1 10.80 -5.98 1.39
N ARG A 2 10.72 -5.15 0.36
CA ARG A 2 9.59 -5.12 -0.56
C ARG A 2 9.90 -6.03 -1.74
N HIS A 3 8.91 -6.81 -2.15
CA HIS A 3 9.00 -7.82 -3.21
C HIS A 3 7.94 -7.51 -4.27
N GLY A 4 8.15 -7.87 -5.54
CA GLY A 4 7.10 -7.80 -6.57
C GLY A 4 7.29 -6.79 -7.71
N GLY A 5 8.39 -6.03 -7.72
CA GLY A 5 8.65 -5.02 -8.77
C GLY A 5 7.85 -3.74 -8.59
N ASP A 6 7.85 -2.88 -9.61
CA ASP A 6 7.20 -1.58 -9.62
C ASP A 6 6.43 -1.34 -10.93
N VAL A 7 5.77 -0.19 -11.02
CA VAL A 7 4.98 0.21 -12.19
C VAL A 7 5.82 0.27 -13.47
N ALA A 8 7.07 0.73 -13.38
CA ALA A 8 7.98 0.80 -14.52
C ALA A 8 8.37 -0.61 -15.01
N GLY A 9 8.63 -1.52 -14.07
CA GLY A 9 8.89 -2.93 -14.33
C GLY A 9 7.70 -3.62 -15.00
N LEU A 10 6.49 -3.43 -14.48
CA LEU A 10 5.27 -3.96 -15.10
C LEU A 10 5.06 -3.38 -16.51
N LEU A 11 5.24 -2.07 -16.68
CA LEU A 11 5.12 -1.41 -17.99
C LEU A 11 6.12 -2.02 -19.00
N SER A 12 7.37 -2.27 -18.60
CA SER A 12 8.40 -2.87 -19.46
C SER A 12 8.09 -4.29 -19.91
N ARG A 13 7.20 -5.01 -19.20
CA ARG A 13 6.80 -6.39 -19.49
C ARG A 13 5.35 -6.51 -19.92
N LEU A 14 4.65 -5.40 -20.12
CA LEU A 14 3.21 -5.41 -20.38
C LEU A 14 2.85 -6.16 -21.67
N ASP A 15 3.71 -6.13 -22.69
CA ASP A 15 3.49 -6.88 -23.94
C ASP A 15 3.53 -8.39 -23.72
N TYR A 16 4.40 -8.87 -22.81
CA TYR A 16 4.41 -10.27 -22.42
C TYR A 16 3.09 -10.67 -21.76
N VAL A 17 2.58 -9.84 -20.84
CA VAL A 17 1.29 -10.09 -20.19
C VAL A 17 0.15 -10.12 -21.20
N ALA A 18 0.10 -9.15 -22.12
CA ALA A 18 -0.91 -9.09 -23.18
C ALA A 18 -0.84 -10.31 -24.11
N ALA A 19 0.37 -10.79 -24.44
CA ALA A 19 0.58 -11.95 -25.30
C ALA A 19 0.06 -13.26 -24.69
N THR A 20 -0.09 -13.35 -23.37
CA THR A 20 -0.74 -14.50 -22.71
C THR A 20 -2.25 -14.61 -23.03
N GLY A 21 -2.85 -13.55 -23.60
CA GLY A 21 -4.28 -13.44 -23.82
C GLY A 21 -5.05 -12.81 -22.67
N ALA A 22 -4.36 -12.41 -21.58
CA ALA A 22 -4.96 -11.72 -20.45
C ALA A 22 -5.71 -10.44 -20.89
N LYS A 23 -6.88 -10.22 -20.30
CA LYS A 23 -7.73 -9.03 -20.52
C LYS A 23 -7.78 -8.09 -19.33
N GLY A 24 -7.12 -8.45 -18.24
CA GLY A 24 -7.04 -7.62 -17.06
C GLY A 24 -5.73 -7.85 -16.32
N VAL A 25 -5.28 -6.83 -15.61
CA VAL A 25 -4.21 -6.92 -14.62
C VAL A 25 -4.82 -6.64 -13.25
N TYR A 26 -4.61 -7.56 -12.33
CA TYR A 26 -4.93 -7.37 -10.92
C TYR A 26 -3.65 -6.95 -10.18
N ILE A 27 -3.69 -5.77 -9.57
CA ILE A 27 -2.58 -5.26 -8.76
C ILE A 27 -2.84 -5.64 -7.31
N ALA A 28 -2.05 -6.58 -6.81
CA ALA A 28 -2.14 -7.07 -5.44
C ALA A 28 -1.56 -6.05 -4.45
N GLY A 29 -2.22 -5.93 -3.29
CA GLY A 29 -1.88 -4.91 -2.30
C GLY A 29 -2.34 -3.51 -2.69
N THR A 30 -2.46 -2.64 -1.68
CA THR A 30 -2.83 -1.25 -1.93
C THR A 30 -1.62 -0.47 -2.47
N PRO A 31 -1.81 0.43 -3.44
CA PRO A 31 -0.72 1.23 -4.02
C PRO A 31 -0.34 2.44 -3.14
N PHE A 32 -0.83 2.48 -1.90
CA PHE A 32 -0.70 3.61 -1.00
C PHE A 32 0.48 3.45 -0.05
N GLU A 33 0.96 4.59 0.46
CA GLU A 33 2.12 4.67 1.34
C GLU A 33 2.05 3.61 2.45
N ASN A 34 3.12 2.84 2.60
CA ASN A 34 3.23 1.80 3.61
C ASN A 34 4.62 1.83 4.28
N PHE A 35 4.81 1.09 5.36
CA PHE A 35 6.13 0.96 5.98
C PHE A 35 7.15 0.31 5.03
N PRO A 36 8.43 0.73 5.05
CA PRO A 36 9.47 0.14 4.19
C PRO A 36 9.70 -1.36 4.40
N TRP A 37 9.37 -1.86 5.60
CA TRP A 37 9.50 -3.28 5.95
C TRP A 37 8.23 -4.11 5.69
N ASP A 38 7.07 -3.48 5.43
CA ASP A 38 5.90 -4.22 4.95
C ASP A 38 6.14 -4.68 3.51
N GLN A 39 5.76 -5.92 3.23
CA GLN A 39 6.07 -6.65 2.01
C GLN A 39 4.85 -6.87 1.12
N HIS A 40 3.62 -6.70 1.63
CA HIS A 40 2.41 -7.10 0.89
C HIS A 40 1.46 -5.94 0.54
N GLY A 41 1.59 -4.76 1.18
CA GLY A 41 0.77 -3.59 0.82
C GLY A 41 -0.64 -3.56 1.44
N TYR A 42 -0.92 -4.38 2.46
CA TYR A 42 -2.25 -4.51 3.09
C TYR A 42 -2.41 -3.73 4.42
N SER A 43 -1.44 -2.91 4.79
CA SER A 43 -1.49 -2.11 6.03
C SER A 43 -1.09 -0.66 5.75
N PRO A 44 -1.85 0.07 4.92
CA PRO A 44 -1.46 1.41 4.49
C PRO A 44 -1.32 2.37 5.68
N LEU A 45 -0.37 3.27 5.53
CA LEU A 45 -0.08 4.38 6.44
C LEU A 45 -0.97 5.58 6.12
N ASP A 46 -1.18 5.86 4.84
CA ASP A 46 -1.87 7.02 4.34
C ASP A 46 -2.50 6.69 2.98
N LEU A 47 -3.83 6.77 2.89
CA LEU A 47 -4.59 6.46 1.66
C LEU A 47 -4.60 7.62 0.66
N THR A 48 -3.99 8.76 0.98
CA THR A 48 -3.95 9.95 0.11
C THR A 48 -2.68 10.01 -0.74
N LEU A 49 -1.66 9.22 -0.37
CA LEU A 49 -0.36 9.22 -1.00
C LEU A 49 -0.06 7.86 -1.62
N LEU A 50 0.35 7.88 -2.90
CA LEU A 50 0.89 6.70 -3.56
C LEU A 50 2.25 6.36 -2.96
N ASP A 51 2.50 5.05 -2.78
CA ASP A 51 3.78 4.58 -2.29
C ASP A 51 4.88 4.84 -3.32
N ARG A 52 5.86 5.66 -2.96
CA ARG A 52 6.96 6.07 -3.85
C ARG A 52 7.82 4.90 -4.33
N HIS A 53 7.82 3.78 -3.63
CA HIS A 53 8.51 2.57 -4.08
C HIS A 53 7.85 1.94 -5.31
N LEU A 54 6.53 2.08 -5.46
CA LEU A 54 5.80 1.50 -6.58
C LEU A 54 5.85 2.39 -7.82
N GLY A 55 6.22 3.66 -7.66
CA GLY A 55 6.40 4.63 -8.74
C GLY A 55 5.72 5.96 -8.45
N SER A 56 6.00 6.93 -9.30
CA SER A 56 5.37 8.24 -9.31
C SER A 56 3.95 8.18 -9.90
N LEU A 57 3.13 9.19 -9.59
CA LEU A 57 1.80 9.35 -10.19
C LEU A 57 1.85 9.39 -11.73
N GLU A 58 2.92 9.94 -12.31
CA GLU A 58 3.13 9.99 -13.76
C GLU A 58 3.36 8.59 -14.34
N GLU A 59 4.21 7.78 -13.71
CA GLU A 59 4.44 6.39 -14.13
C GLU A 59 3.16 5.55 -14.01
N TRP A 60 2.39 5.73 -12.94
CA TRP A 60 1.08 5.09 -12.77
C TRP A 60 0.13 5.46 -13.92
N ARG A 61 0.05 6.74 -14.29
CA ARG A 61 -0.76 7.19 -15.43
C ARG A 61 -0.29 6.57 -16.74
N ALA A 62 1.02 6.53 -16.98
CA ALA A 62 1.60 5.92 -18.17
C ALA A 62 1.26 4.42 -18.27
N LEU A 63 1.34 3.69 -17.16
CA LEU A 63 0.94 2.29 -17.10
C LEU A 63 -0.56 2.11 -17.41
N MET A 64 -1.44 2.89 -16.78
CA MET A 64 -2.89 2.79 -17.02
C MET A 64 -3.22 3.06 -18.49
N THR A 65 -2.62 4.10 -19.08
CA THR A 65 -2.77 4.39 -20.51
C THR A 65 -2.30 3.24 -21.38
N ALA A 66 -1.13 2.65 -21.08
CA ALA A 66 -0.58 1.54 -21.84
C ALA A 66 -1.43 0.26 -21.73
N ILE A 67 -2.02 -0.02 -20.56
CA ILE A 67 -2.92 -1.17 -20.35
C ILE A 67 -4.19 -0.98 -21.17
N HIS A 68 -4.85 0.18 -21.06
CA HIS A 68 -6.09 0.46 -21.81
C HIS A 68 -5.87 0.49 -23.32
N ALA A 69 -4.72 0.97 -23.80
CA ALA A 69 -4.38 0.96 -25.22
C ALA A 69 -4.33 -0.46 -25.82
N ARG A 70 -4.12 -1.49 -24.98
CA ARG A 70 -4.13 -2.91 -25.37
C ARG A 70 -5.50 -3.57 -25.21
N GLY A 71 -6.55 -2.78 -24.90
CA GLY A 71 -7.90 -3.31 -24.65
C GLY A 71 -7.97 -4.18 -23.39
N MET A 72 -7.05 -3.98 -22.45
CA MET A 72 -7.02 -4.65 -21.16
C MET A 72 -7.57 -3.71 -20.07
N TYR A 73 -7.99 -4.26 -18.94
CA TYR A 73 -8.49 -3.53 -17.78
C TYR A 73 -7.55 -3.65 -16.58
N VAL A 74 -7.73 -2.77 -15.59
CA VAL A 74 -7.02 -2.85 -14.31
C VAL A 74 -8.00 -3.02 -13.17
N MET A 75 -7.67 -3.91 -12.26
CA MET A 75 -8.32 -4.05 -10.97
C MET A 75 -7.29 -3.77 -9.88
N MET A 76 -7.58 -2.82 -9.00
CA MET A 76 -6.71 -2.49 -7.87
C MET A 76 -7.27 -3.13 -6.60
N ASP A 77 -6.39 -3.78 -5.85
CA ASP A 77 -6.71 -4.24 -4.50
C ASP A 77 -6.73 -3.06 -3.52
N MET A 78 -7.76 -3.00 -2.66
CA MET A 78 -7.97 -1.90 -1.73
C MET A 78 -8.28 -2.45 -0.33
N THR A 79 -7.36 -2.21 0.59
CA THR A 79 -7.53 -2.48 2.02
C THR A 79 -7.89 -1.20 2.74
N VAL A 80 -9.17 -1.05 3.07
CA VAL A 80 -9.71 0.16 3.72
C VAL A 80 -10.22 -0.10 5.13
N SER A 81 -10.46 -1.36 5.49
CA SER A 81 -11.01 -1.74 6.80
C SER A 81 -9.97 -1.71 7.92
N THR A 82 -8.68 -1.81 7.57
CA THR A 82 -7.56 -1.86 8.52
C THR A 82 -6.43 -0.96 8.02
N LEU A 83 -5.78 -0.26 8.95
CA LEU A 83 -4.59 0.55 8.69
C LEU A 83 -3.40 -0.02 9.46
N SER A 84 -2.22 0.53 9.18
CA SER A 84 -0.98 0.22 9.88
C SER A 84 -1.08 0.29 11.42
N ASP A 85 -0.27 -0.54 12.07
CA ASP A 85 -0.19 -0.67 13.52
C ASP A 85 0.60 0.49 14.15
N LEU A 86 -0.09 1.59 14.45
CA LEU A 86 0.52 2.83 14.95
C LEU A 86 0.25 3.10 16.43
N LEU A 87 -0.75 2.44 17.02
CA LEU A 87 -1.23 2.70 18.37
C LEU A 87 -0.99 1.49 19.26
N ALA A 88 -0.51 1.75 20.47
CA ALA A 88 -0.31 0.77 21.52
C ALA A 88 -1.27 1.05 22.68
N ALA A 89 -1.92 0.00 23.19
CA ALA A 89 -2.63 0.08 24.47
C ALA A 89 -1.61 0.14 25.62
N GLU A 90 -1.82 1.03 26.58
CA GLU A 90 -0.99 1.09 27.79
C GLU A 90 -1.50 0.10 28.85
N PRO A 91 -0.61 -0.62 29.56
CA PRO A 91 0.86 -0.71 29.39
C PRO A 91 1.30 -1.76 28.35
N TYR A 92 0.37 -2.39 27.64
CA TYR A 92 0.57 -3.55 26.75
C TYR A 92 1.17 -3.22 25.37
N GLY A 93 2.23 -2.41 25.32
CA GLY A 93 2.75 -1.83 24.06
C GLY A 93 2.95 -2.83 22.90
N ASN A 94 3.74 -3.88 23.13
CA ASN A 94 3.99 -4.96 22.17
C ASN A 94 3.43 -6.32 22.65
N LEU A 95 2.48 -6.29 23.58
CA LEU A 95 1.90 -7.48 24.20
C LEU A 95 0.43 -7.62 23.84
N SER A 96 -0.07 -8.86 23.88
CA SER A 96 -1.51 -9.09 23.82
C SER A 96 -2.20 -8.38 24.98
N THR A 97 -3.19 -7.58 24.64
CA THR A 97 -3.96 -6.79 25.60
C THR A 97 -5.16 -7.63 26.08
N PRO A 98 -5.40 -7.80 27.40
CA PRO A 98 -6.58 -8.50 27.91
C PRO A 98 -7.90 -7.84 27.46
N LEU A 99 -9.01 -8.59 27.52
CA LEU A 99 -10.32 -8.01 27.24
C LEU A 99 -10.68 -6.98 28.33
N ASN A 100 -10.97 -5.75 27.92
CA ASN A 100 -11.45 -4.70 28.80
C ASN A 100 -12.61 -3.92 28.17
N LEU A 101 -13.80 -4.05 28.75
CA LEU A 101 -15.01 -3.39 28.25
C LEU A 101 -15.01 -1.87 28.46
N LYS A 102 -14.10 -1.34 29.29
CA LYS A 102 -13.92 0.10 29.49
C LYS A 102 -12.91 0.73 28.52
N GLY A 103 -12.22 -0.09 27.71
CA GLY A 103 -11.16 0.37 26.81
C GLY A 103 -9.82 0.63 27.50
N TYR A 104 -8.82 1.01 26.70
CA TYR A 104 -7.46 1.31 27.14
C TYR A 104 -7.06 2.73 26.72
N ASN A 105 -6.17 3.34 27.49
CA ASN A 105 -5.44 4.49 27.01
C ASN A 105 -4.53 4.05 25.86
N LEU A 106 -4.56 4.80 24.77
CA LEU A 106 -3.74 4.55 23.60
C LEU A 106 -2.61 5.56 23.55
N LYS A 107 -1.43 5.08 23.19
CA LYS A 107 -0.27 5.90 22.83
C LYS A 107 0.22 5.56 21.44
N TRP A 108 0.91 6.50 20.81
CA TRP A 108 1.64 6.21 19.58
C TRP A 108 2.80 5.25 19.87
N LYS A 109 3.02 4.27 18.99
CA LYS A 109 4.14 3.32 19.11
C LYS A 109 5.50 3.96 18.81
N SER A 110 5.52 5.06 18.06
CA SER A 110 6.74 5.81 17.75
C SER A 110 6.83 7.09 18.57
N ASP A 111 8.00 7.35 19.14
CA ASP A 111 8.35 8.63 19.78
C ASP A 111 8.73 9.72 18.75
N LEU A 112 8.45 9.50 17.47
CA LEU A 112 8.78 10.45 16.40
C LEU A 112 8.02 11.76 16.67
N PRO A 113 8.71 12.89 16.92
CA PRO A 113 8.09 14.14 17.40
C PRO A 113 7.11 14.78 16.42
N SER A 114 7.06 14.30 15.17
CA SER A 114 6.25 14.85 14.11
C SER A 114 6.05 13.80 13.02
N ARG A 115 4.92 13.09 13.05
CA ARG A 115 4.26 12.79 11.77
C ARG A 115 3.67 14.10 11.27
N ARG A 116 4.52 14.90 10.64
CA ARG A 116 4.03 15.71 9.52
C ARG A 116 3.54 14.68 8.52
N TYR A 117 2.28 14.79 8.13
CA TYR A 117 1.82 13.97 7.02
C TYR A 117 2.77 14.23 5.86
N ALA A 118 3.08 13.21 5.05
CA ALA A 118 4.13 13.37 4.06
C ALA A 118 3.77 14.40 2.96
N ASP A 119 2.57 14.96 3.01
CA ASP A 119 2.00 16.04 2.22
C ASP A 119 2.03 17.46 2.87
N PHE A 120 2.59 17.69 4.08
CA PHE A 120 2.78 19.06 4.63
C PHE A 120 3.93 19.29 5.62
#